data_AF-A0A3D6B433-F1
#
_entry.id   AF-A0A3D6B433-F1
#
_cell.length_a   1.000
_cell.length_b   1.000
_cell.length_c   1.000
_cell.angle_alpha   90.00
_cell.angle_beta   90.00
_cell.angle_gamma   90.00
#
_symmetry.space_group_name_H-M   'P 1'
#
loop_
_entity.id
_entity.type
_entity.pdbx_description
1 polymer ?
#
loop_
_entity_poly.entity_id
_entity_poly.type
_entity_poly.pdbx_seq_one_letter_code
_entity_poly.pdbx_strand_id
1 'polypeptide(L)'
;KLQKQVSFLETHPHYSLCFHKVNTFIQNTGEIKEEMIIEDVLGESTILDLAKRNYIHTPSVMYRNLPAIERDKSQLGALPVGDYVLWMMCAKYGKIYKLEDTMAVYRLGSGIWSAKSDFYRNVVWLSVLKQLRVSLNDNTEVAKILDQQILRTQTYVLTSYQNVIERLKQVTAYRLGKVLLRPFKTIKRLLRKQ
;
A
#
# COMPACT_ATOMS: atom_id res chain seq x y z
N LYS A 1 13.01 5.04 -22.62
CA LYS A 1 11.82 4.43 -21.95
C LYS A 1 10.67 4.19 -22.93
N LEU A 2 9.97 5.24 -23.39
CA LEU A 2 8.70 5.08 -24.13
C LEU A 2 8.80 4.18 -25.37
N GLN A 3 9.81 4.38 -26.22
CA GLN A 3 10.00 3.56 -27.44
C GLN A 3 10.03 2.05 -27.14
N LYS A 4 10.79 1.63 -26.11
CA LYS A 4 10.89 0.20 -25.73
C LYS A 4 9.53 -0.36 -25.28
N GLN A 5 8.78 0.42 -24.51
CA GLN A 5 7.47 0.01 -24.00
C GLN A 5 6.42 -0.07 -25.12
N VAL A 6 6.39 0.92 -26.02
CA VAL A 6 5.50 0.92 -27.20
C VAL A 6 5.83 -0.26 -28.09
N SER A 7 7.09 -0.41 -28.51
CA SER A 7 7.51 -1.50 -29.38
C SER A 7 7.21 -2.88 -28.79
N PHE A 8 7.38 -3.05 -27.47
CA PHE A 8 6.99 -4.28 -26.79
C PHE A 8 5.49 -4.55 -26.89
N LEU A 9 4.65 -3.59 -26.52
CA LEU A 9 3.20 -3.76 -26.55
C LEU A 9 2.67 -3.89 -27.99
N GLU A 10 3.22 -3.21 -28.98
CA GLU A 10 2.79 -3.38 -30.38
C GLU A 10 3.06 -4.79 -30.92
N THR A 11 4.20 -5.38 -30.55
CA THR A 11 4.63 -6.70 -31.02
C THR A 11 4.03 -7.87 -30.22
N HIS A 12 3.43 -7.62 -29.05
CA HIS A 12 2.90 -8.66 -28.16
C HIS A 12 1.46 -8.35 -27.70
N PRO A 13 0.44 -8.65 -28.54
CA PRO A 13 -0.96 -8.27 -28.30
C PRO A 13 -1.60 -8.88 -27.03
N HIS A 14 -1.07 -10.00 -26.52
CA HIS A 14 -1.59 -10.68 -25.33
C HIS A 14 -1.21 -10.03 -23.99
N TYR A 15 -0.31 -9.04 -23.99
CA TYR A 15 -0.05 -8.20 -22.80
C TYR A 15 -0.93 -6.95 -22.80
N SER A 16 -1.52 -6.67 -21.64
CA SER A 16 -2.33 -5.47 -21.42
C SER A 16 -1.50 -4.29 -20.91
N LEU A 17 -0.41 -4.58 -20.20
CA LEU A 17 0.52 -3.60 -19.67
C LEU A 17 1.94 -4.15 -19.56
N CYS A 18 2.92 -3.25 -19.64
CA CYS A 18 4.31 -3.54 -19.32
C CYS A 18 4.83 -2.52 -18.30
N PHE A 19 5.80 -2.95 -17.50
CA PHE A 19 6.49 -2.09 -16.55
C PHE A 19 7.99 -2.41 -16.59
N HIS A 20 8.81 -1.66 -15.87
CA HIS A 20 10.26 -1.85 -15.86
C HIS A 20 10.86 -1.58 -14.49
N LYS A 21 12.14 -1.94 -14.28
CA LYS A 21 12.85 -1.70 -13.02
C LYS A 21 13.00 -0.20 -12.74
N VAL A 22 12.95 0.17 -11.46
CA VAL A 22 13.07 1.55 -10.99
C VAL A 22 14.13 1.59 -9.92
N ASN A 23 15.06 2.55 -10.03
CA ASN A 23 15.99 2.82 -8.94
C ASN A 23 15.35 3.79 -7.96
N THR A 24 15.72 3.71 -6.68
CA THR A 24 15.24 4.63 -5.66
C THR A 24 16.34 5.57 -5.21
N PHE A 25 16.11 6.87 -5.36
CA PHE A 25 16.94 7.95 -4.83
C PHE A 25 16.48 8.33 -3.42
N ILE A 26 17.36 8.15 -2.43
CA ILE A 26 17.11 8.45 -1.03
C ILE A 26 17.57 9.87 -0.74
N GLN A 27 16.62 10.81 -0.60
CA GLN A 27 16.96 12.23 -0.46
C GLN A 27 17.86 12.55 0.73
N ASN A 28 17.67 11.86 1.86
CA ASN A 28 18.41 12.16 3.09
C ASN A 28 19.90 11.79 3.00
N THR A 29 20.25 10.81 2.16
CA THR A 29 21.62 10.31 2.02
C THR A 29 22.25 10.65 0.67
N GLY A 30 21.44 11.00 -0.33
CA GLY A 30 21.90 11.20 -1.71
C GLY A 30 22.19 9.89 -2.46
N GLU A 31 21.91 8.74 -1.86
CA GLU A 31 22.18 7.43 -2.45
C GLU A 31 21.12 7.05 -3.48
N ILE A 32 21.55 6.37 -4.55
CA ILE A 32 20.68 5.65 -5.47
C ILE A 32 20.81 4.16 -5.16
N LYS A 33 19.69 3.49 -4.88
CA LYS A 33 19.62 2.05 -4.64
C LYS A 33 18.81 1.37 -5.73
N GLU A 34 19.27 0.20 -6.15
CA GLU A 34 18.47 -0.71 -6.95
C GLU A 34 17.39 -1.35 -6.04
N GLU A 35 16.16 -1.44 -6.53
CA GLU A 35 15.06 -1.99 -5.75
C GLU A 35 14.99 -3.52 -5.85
N MET A 36 15.25 -4.18 -4.71
CA MET A 36 15.20 -5.65 -4.58
C MET A 36 13.77 -6.24 -4.73
N ILE A 37 12.72 -5.45 -4.48
CA ILE A 37 11.31 -5.95 -4.45
C ILE A 37 10.87 -6.49 -5.84
N ILE A 38 11.47 -5.96 -6.90
CA ILE A 38 11.13 -6.28 -8.29
C ILE A 38 11.88 -7.54 -8.80
N GLU A 39 12.86 -8.04 -8.05
CA GLU A 39 13.69 -9.17 -8.46
C GLU A 39 12.89 -10.47 -8.59
N ASP A 40 11.88 -10.69 -7.73
CA ASP A 40 11.07 -11.93 -7.74
C ASP A 40 10.08 -12.03 -8.92
N VAL A 41 9.78 -10.92 -9.62
CA VAL A 41 8.78 -10.93 -10.71
C VAL A 41 9.50 -11.25 -12.03
N LEU A 42 9.67 -12.51 -12.37
CA LEU A 42 10.39 -12.92 -13.57
C LEU A 42 9.52 -12.78 -14.83
N GLY A 43 9.86 -11.80 -15.68
CA GLY A 43 9.33 -11.65 -17.04
C GLY A 43 7.83 -11.37 -17.15
N GLU A 44 7.00 -12.37 -16.91
CA GLU A 44 5.56 -12.34 -17.10
C GLU A 44 4.80 -12.57 -15.79
N SER A 45 3.71 -11.84 -15.60
CA SER A 45 2.81 -12.04 -14.46
C SER A 45 1.35 -11.91 -14.88
N THR A 46 0.47 -12.49 -14.06
CA THR A 46 -0.98 -12.47 -14.27
C THR A 46 -1.68 -11.54 -13.29
N ILE A 47 -2.98 -11.34 -13.48
CA ILE A 47 -3.82 -10.67 -12.48
C ILE A 47 -3.79 -11.39 -11.12
N LEU A 48 -3.61 -12.71 -11.09
CA LEU A 48 -3.50 -13.47 -9.84
C LEU A 48 -2.22 -13.12 -9.08
N ASP A 49 -1.13 -12.88 -9.80
CA ASP A 49 0.14 -12.48 -9.19
C ASP A 49 0.09 -11.04 -8.71
N LEU A 50 -0.48 -10.14 -9.51
CA LEU A 50 -0.73 -8.76 -9.11
C LEU A 50 -1.70 -8.66 -7.93
N ALA A 51 -2.69 -9.56 -7.85
CA ALA A 51 -3.61 -9.64 -6.73
C ALA A 51 -2.90 -10.01 -5.43
N LYS A 52 -1.71 -10.62 -5.42
CA LYS A 52 -1.01 -11.00 -4.18
C LYS A 52 -0.31 -9.83 -3.51
N ARG A 53 0.21 -8.88 -4.28
CA ARG A 53 0.91 -7.68 -3.79
C ARG A 53 1.02 -6.60 -4.87
N ASN A 54 1.05 -5.33 -4.48
CA ASN A 54 1.37 -4.24 -5.39
C ASN A 54 2.89 -4.13 -5.59
N TYR A 55 3.42 -4.76 -6.65
CA TYR A 55 4.86 -4.77 -6.97
C TYR A 55 5.25 -3.80 -8.11
N ILE A 56 4.30 -3.01 -8.62
CA ILE A 56 4.52 -2.16 -9.80
C ILE A 56 4.69 -0.71 -9.36
N HIS A 57 5.80 -0.10 -9.74
CA HIS A 57 6.07 1.31 -9.47
C HIS A 57 5.41 2.19 -10.53
N THR A 58 4.61 3.17 -10.09
CA THR A 58 3.88 4.11 -10.96
C THR A 58 4.71 4.68 -12.12
N PRO A 59 5.96 5.17 -11.93
CA PRO A 59 6.72 5.78 -13.01
C PRO A 59 7.28 4.76 -14.00
N SER A 60 7.00 3.45 -13.89
CA SER A 60 7.53 2.45 -14.82
C SER A 60 6.52 1.89 -15.82
N VAL A 61 5.24 2.25 -15.72
CA VAL A 61 4.19 1.54 -16.45
C VAL A 61 3.88 2.17 -17.80
N MET A 62 3.53 1.31 -18.76
CA MET A 62 2.75 1.63 -19.95
C MET A 62 1.67 0.57 -20.11
N TYR A 63 0.45 0.97 -20.47
CA TYR A 63 -0.68 0.07 -20.65
C TYR A 63 -1.47 0.45 -21.89
N ARG A 64 -2.23 -0.49 -22.43
CA ARG A 64 -3.10 -0.24 -23.60
C ARG A 64 -4.30 0.61 -23.21
N ASN A 65 -4.76 1.44 -24.14
CA ASN A 65 -6.04 2.12 -23.96
C ASN A 65 -7.19 1.10 -24.11
N LEU A 66 -7.69 0.59 -22.98
CA LEU A 66 -8.70 -0.47 -22.93
C LEU A 66 -10.10 0.12 -22.66
N PRO A 67 -11.16 -0.32 -23.38
CA PRO A 67 -12.51 0.24 -23.22
C PRO A 67 -13.08 0.17 -21.79
N ALA A 68 -12.67 -0.81 -20.98
CA ALA A 68 -13.14 -0.91 -19.60
C ALA A 68 -12.53 0.12 -18.65
N ILE A 69 -11.32 0.60 -18.95
CA ILE A 69 -10.75 1.73 -18.21
C ILE A 69 -11.65 2.95 -18.37
N GLU A 70 -12.28 3.13 -19.53
CA GLU A 70 -13.22 4.21 -19.76
C GLU A 70 -14.56 4.04 -19.04
N ARG A 71 -15.11 2.82 -19.03
CA ARG A 71 -16.39 2.52 -18.38
C ARG A 71 -16.32 2.66 -16.85
N ASP A 72 -15.18 2.28 -16.28
CA ASP A 72 -14.98 2.22 -14.84
C ASP A 72 -14.15 3.41 -14.29
N LYS A 73 -14.03 4.51 -15.06
CA LYS A 73 -13.32 5.74 -14.63
C LYS A 73 -13.81 6.27 -13.27
N SER A 74 -15.09 6.08 -12.96
CA SER A 74 -15.69 6.49 -11.68
C SER A 74 -15.07 5.77 -10.47
N GLN A 75 -14.51 4.58 -10.65
CA GLN A 75 -13.87 3.81 -9.58
C GLN A 75 -12.44 4.31 -9.27
N LEU A 76 -11.78 4.97 -10.22
CA LEU A 76 -10.38 5.41 -10.13
C LEU A 76 -10.21 6.72 -9.33
N GLY A 77 -11.22 7.60 -9.32
CA GLY A 77 -11.11 8.93 -8.71
C GLY A 77 -11.23 8.98 -7.19
N ALA A 78 -11.65 7.89 -6.54
CA ALA A 78 -12.03 7.90 -5.13
C ALA A 78 -10.94 7.45 -4.15
N LEU A 79 -9.83 6.86 -4.63
CA LEU A 79 -8.84 6.21 -3.77
C LEU A 79 -7.43 6.83 -3.83
N PRO A 80 -6.71 6.92 -2.69
CA PRO A 80 -5.34 7.44 -2.65
C PRO A 80 -4.30 6.57 -3.39
N VAL A 81 -4.64 5.31 -3.71
CA VAL A 81 -3.79 4.34 -4.42
C VAL A 81 -4.47 3.96 -5.73
N GLY A 82 -4.78 4.97 -6.56
CA GLY A 82 -5.52 4.80 -7.81
C GLY A 82 -4.74 4.04 -8.89
N ASP A 83 -3.41 4.03 -8.82
CA ASP A 83 -2.55 3.33 -9.77
C ASP A 83 -2.68 1.80 -9.65
N TYR A 84 -2.68 1.24 -8.43
CA TYR A 84 -2.87 -0.19 -8.24
C TYR A 84 -4.21 -0.69 -8.78
N VAL A 85 -5.28 0.08 -8.57
CA VAL A 85 -6.61 -0.24 -9.11
C VAL A 85 -6.57 -0.26 -10.64
N LEU A 86 -5.93 0.73 -11.26
CA LEU A 86 -5.75 0.80 -12.70
C LEU A 86 -4.97 -0.42 -13.24
N TRP A 87 -3.89 -0.85 -12.57
CA TRP A 87 -3.13 -2.03 -12.99
C TRP A 87 -3.96 -3.31 -12.91
N MET A 88 -4.76 -3.48 -11.85
CA MET A 88 -5.67 -4.61 -11.70
C MET A 88 -6.74 -4.65 -12.81
N MET A 89 -7.26 -3.48 -13.19
CA MET A 89 -8.22 -3.36 -14.31
C MET A 89 -7.57 -3.72 -15.65
N CYS A 90 -6.37 -3.22 -15.93
CA CYS A 90 -5.62 -3.58 -17.14
C CYS A 90 -5.37 -5.10 -17.20
N ALA A 91 -4.96 -5.70 -16.08
CA ALA A 91 -4.66 -7.12 -15.98
C ALA A 91 -5.86 -8.04 -16.26
N LYS A 92 -7.10 -7.54 -16.25
CA LYS A 92 -8.28 -8.29 -16.72
C LYS A 92 -8.22 -8.63 -18.22
N TYR A 93 -7.50 -7.84 -19.00
CA TYR A 93 -7.51 -7.89 -20.47
C TYR A 93 -6.27 -8.52 -21.08
N GLY A 94 -5.31 -8.93 -20.26
CA GLY A 94 -4.08 -9.51 -20.76
C GLY A 94 -3.03 -9.58 -19.67
N LYS A 95 -1.95 -10.27 -19.99
CA LYS A 95 -0.84 -10.49 -19.06
C LYS A 95 -0.06 -9.20 -18.82
N ILE A 96 0.78 -9.22 -17.81
CA ILE A 96 1.68 -8.15 -17.43
C ILE A 96 3.10 -8.57 -17.76
N TYR A 97 3.90 -7.66 -18.30
CA TYR A 97 5.32 -7.94 -18.57
C TYR A 97 6.27 -6.96 -17.89
N LYS A 98 7.34 -7.49 -17.29
CA LYS A 98 8.47 -6.73 -16.74
C LYS A 98 9.59 -6.66 -17.77
N LEU A 99 9.89 -5.45 -18.24
CA LEU A 99 11.08 -5.16 -19.02
C LEU A 99 12.32 -5.16 -18.12
N GLU A 100 13.41 -5.75 -18.60
CA GLU A 100 14.62 -5.97 -17.80
C GLU A 100 15.43 -4.70 -17.51
N ASP A 101 15.29 -3.67 -18.35
CA ASP A 101 16.03 -2.42 -18.20
C ASP A 101 15.52 -1.58 -17.03
N THR A 102 16.44 -0.93 -16.32
CA THR A 102 16.11 0.16 -15.40
C THR A 102 15.96 1.47 -16.17
N MET A 103 14.77 2.08 -16.16
CA MET A 103 14.46 3.26 -16.99
C MET A 103 13.78 4.41 -16.23
N ALA A 104 13.75 4.37 -14.90
CA ALA A 104 13.29 5.48 -14.06
C ALA A 104 14.00 5.50 -12.71
N VAL A 105 13.97 6.66 -12.06
CA VAL A 105 14.45 6.86 -10.68
C VAL A 105 13.31 7.45 -9.85
N TYR A 106 12.84 6.72 -8.84
CA TYR A 106 11.84 7.16 -7.88
C TYR A 106 12.50 7.89 -6.71
N ARG A 107 11.86 8.95 -6.21
CA ARG A 107 12.39 9.79 -5.13
C ARG A 107 11.74 9.42 -3.80
N LEU A 108 12.50 8.80 -2.90
CA LEU A 108 12.05 8.45 -1.56
C LEU A 108 12.24 9.64 -0.59
N GLY A 109 11.23 9.89 0.24
CA GLY A 109 11.27 10.93 1.28
C GLY A 109 10.55 12.23 0.92
N SER A 110 10.19 12.43 -0.35
CA SER A 110 9.45 13.62 -0.82
C SER A 110 7.94 13.40 -0.97
N GLY A 111 7.47 12.14 -0.93
CA GLY A 111 6.09 11.79 -1.24
C GLY A 111 5.15 11.96 -0.06
N ILE A 112 3.95 12.51 -0.32
CA ILE A 112 2.86 12.65 0.66
C ILE A 112 2.50 11.28 1.26
N TRP A 113 2.51 10.22 0.44
CA TRP A 113 2.18 8.85 0.86
C TRP A 113 3.28 8.23 1.73
N SER A 114 4.55 8.35 1.35
CA SER A 114 5.68 7.79 2.10
C SER A 114 5.84 8.41 3.49
N ALA A 115 5.34 9.63 3.70
CA ALA A 115 5.36 10.32 5.00
C ALA A 115 4.23 9.87 5.96
N LYS A 116 3.26 9.08 5.51
CA LYS A 116 2.15 8.61 6.37
C LYS A 116 2.60 7.44 7.24
N SER A 117 1.99 7.32 8.42
CA SER A 117 2.23 6.19 9.32
C SER A 117 1.78 4.86 8.72
N ASP A 118 2.42 3.76 9.13
CA ASP A 118 2.05 2.42 8.70
C ASP A 118 0.58 2.11 8.97
N PHE A 119 0.07 2.54 10.13
CA PHE A 119 -1.35 2.39 10.47
C PHE A 119 -2.26 3.07 9.45
N TYR A 120 -2.00 4.34 9.14
CA TYR A 120 -2.78 5.08 8.15
C TYR A 120 -2.71 4.41 6.77
N ARG A 121 -1.50 4.02 6.34
CA ARG A 121 -1.29 3.34 5.06
C ARG A 121 -2.06 2.03 4.98
N ASN A 122 -2.09 1.23 6.06
CA ASN A 122 -2.86 -0.01 6.13
C ASN A 122 -4.38 0.21 6.15
N VAL A 123 -4.88 1.27 6.79
CA VAL A 123 -6.30 1.62 6.75
C VAL A 123 -6.75 1.99 5.34
N VAL A 124 -5.95 2.80 4.64
CA VAL A 124 -6.21 3.14 3.23
C VAL A 124 -6.04 1.91 2.33
N TRP A 125 -5.03 1.08 2.56
CA TRP A 125 -4.85 -0.17 1.81
C TRP A 125 -6.06 -1.10 1.96
N LEU A 126 -6.63 -1.19 3.17
CA LEU A 126 -7.85 -1.96 3.41
C LEU A 126 -9.04 -1.44 2.61
N SER A 127 -9.20 -0.13 2.43
CA SER A 127 -10.28 0.40 1.58
C SER A 127 -10.06 0.08 0.10
N VAL A 128 -8.81 0.13 -0.37
CA VAL A 128 -8.42 -0.31 -1.73
C VAL A 128 -8.77 -1.77 -1.96
N LEU A 129 -8.34 -2.66 -1.07
CA LEU A 129 -8.63 -4.10 -1.19
C LEU A 129 -10.13 -4.39 -1.21
N LYS A 130 -10.91 -3.73 -0.37
CA LYS A 130 -12.37 -3.90 -0.34
C LYS A 130 -13.04 -3.42 -1.62
N GLN A 131 -12.60 -2.28 -2.18
CA GLN A 131 -13.13 -1.81 -3.45
C GLN A 131 -12.81 -2.80 -4.58
N LEU A 132 -11.55 -3.24 -4.69
CA LEU A 132 -11.15 -4.24 -5.68
C LEU A 132 -11.93 -5.55 -5.54
N ARG A 133 -12.21 -5.98 -4.30
CA ARG A 133 -12.98 -7.18 -4.04
C ARG A 133 -14.42 -7.10 -4.56
N VAL A 134 -15.00 -5.90 -4.56
CA VAL A 134 -16.33 -5.62 -5.15
C VAL A 134 -16.22 -5.55 -6.67
N SER A 135 -15.25 -4.80 -7.21
CA SER A 135 -15.09 -4.58 -8.65
C SER A 135 -14.63 -5.82 -9.43
N LEU A 136 -13.97 -6.77 -8.77
CA LEU A 136 -13.44 -8.01 -9.36
C LEU A 136 -14.17 -9.26 -8.83
N ASN A 137 -15.45 -9.11 -8.46
CA ASN A 137 -16.27 -10.18 -7.92
C ASN A 137 -16.54 -11.31 -8.93
N ASP A 138 -16.42 -11.01 -10.22
CA ASP A 138 -16.56 -11.93 -11.35
C ASP A 138 -15.38 -12.93 -11.44
N ASN A 139 -14.23 -12.60 -10.85
CA ASN A 139 -13.06 -13.48 -10.79
C ASN A 139 -12.91 -14.13 -9.42
N THR A 140 -13.39 -15.38 -9.28
CA THR A 140 -13.40 -16.09 -8.00
C THR A 140 -12.01 -16.35 -7.40
N GLU A 141 -10.98 -16.49 -8.22
CA GLU A 141 -9.62 -16.73 -7.73
C GLU A 141 -8.98 -15.45 -7.21
N VAL A 142 -9.10 -14.35 -7.95
CA VAL A 142 -8.68 -13.02 -7.48
C VAL A 142 -9.42 -12.64 -6.21
N ALA A 143 -10.74 -12.88 -6.17
CA ALA A 143 -11.57 -12.64 -4.99
C ALA A 143 -11.04 -13.35 -3.74
N LYS A 144 -10.66 -14.63 -3.84
CA LYS A 144 -10.06 -15.38 -2.73
C LYS A 144 -8.74 -14.78 -2.25
N ILE A 145 -7.88 -14.35 -3.17
CA ILE A 145 -6.59 -13.72 -2.82
C ILE A 145 -6.83 -12.39 -2.10
N LEU A 146 -7.77 -11.58 -2.60
CA LEU A 146 -8.14 -10.31 -1.98
C LEU A 146 -8.76 -10.53 -0.59
N ASP A 147 -9.64 -11.52 -0.42
CA ASP A 147 -10.24 -11.85 0.89
C ASP A 147 -9.17 -12.21 1.92
N GLN A 148 -8.16 -13.00 1.53
CA GLN A 148 -7.03 -13.32 2.40
C GLN A 148 -6.21 -12.08 2.80
N GLN A 149 -5.95 -11.17 1.86
CA GLN A 149 -5.28 -9.91 2.18
C GLN A 149 -6.10 -9.03 3.09
N ILE A 150 -7.41 -8.89 2.82
CA ILE A 150 -8.34 -8.11 3.64
C ILE A 150 -8.29 -8.60 5.08
N LEU A 151 -8.38 -9.91 5.32
CA LEU A 151 -8.32 -10.49 6.66
C LEU A 151 -6.99 -10.20 7.36
N ARG A 152 -5.85 -10.35 6.66
CA ARG A 152 -4.52 -10.03 7.20
C ARG A 152 -4.41 -8.55 7.58
N THR A 153 -4.79 -7.65 6.69
CA THR A 153 -4.73 -6.20 6.94
C THR A 153 -5.71 -5.78 8.04
N GLN A 154 -6.92 -6.33 8.10
CA GLN A 154 -7.86 -6.10 9.20
C GLN A 154 -7.28 -6.54 10.55
N THR A 155 -6.67 -7.72 10.60
CA THR A 155 -6.04 -8.24 11.82
C THR A 155 -4.96 -7.29 12.32
N TYR A 156 -4.10 -6.80 11.41
CA TYR A 156 -3.08 -5.80 11.74
C TYR A 156 -3.68 -4.49 12.27
N VAL A 157 -4.69 -3.94 11.58
CA VAL A 157 -5.35 -2.68 11.97
C VAL A 157 -6.01 -2.81 13.34
N LEU A 158 -6.74 -3.91 13.59
CA LEU A 158 -7.41 -4.16 14.87
C LEU A 158 -6.42 -4.32 16.01
N THR A 159 -5.36 -5.10 15.80
CA THR A 159 -4.28 -5.29 16.81
C THR A 159 -3.60 -3.96 17.13
N SER A 160 -3.32 -3.15 16.10
CA SER A 160 -2.72 -1.82 16.28
C SER A 160 -3.62 -0.90 17.11
N TYR A 161 -4.93 -0.93 16.85
CA TYR A 161 -5.91 -0.13 17.60
C TYR A 161 -6.05 -0.58 19.05
N GLN A 162 -6.11 -1.89 19.30
CA GLN A 162 -6.13 -2.46 20.67
C GLN A 162 -4.90 -2.04 21.46
N ASN A 163 -3.72 -2.08 20.86
CA ASN A 163 -2.47 -1.64 21.50
C ASN A 163 -2.48 -0.14 21.86
N VAL A 164 -3.16 0.70 21.07
CA VAL A 164 -3.34 2.12 21.40
C VAL A 164 -4.28 2.26 22.61
N ILE A 165 -5.41 1.55 22.62
CA ILE A 165 -6.35 1.56 23.74
C ILE A 165 -5.67 1.12 25.04
N GLU A 166 -4.91 0.04 25.03
CA GLU A 166 -4.22 -0.45 26.24
C GLU A 166 -3.19 0.56 26.76
N ARG A 167 -2.42 1.20 25.87
CA ARG A 167 -1.52 2.30 26.26
C ARG A 167 -2.27 3.49 26.86
N LEU A 168 -3.42 3.86 26.30
CA LEU A 168 -4.24 4.94 26.84
C LEU A 168 -4.81 4.61 28.22
N LYS A 169 -5.24 3.35 28.45
CA LYS A 169 -5.64 2.87 29.78
C LYS A 169 -4.50 2.98 30.79
N GLN A 170 -3.29 2.56 30.42
CA GLN A 170 -2.11 2.66 31.30
C GLN A 170 -1.76 4.11 31.63
N VAL A 171 -1.78 5.02 30.65
CA VAL A 171 -1.51 6.45 30.88
C VAL A 171 -2.58 7.07 31.76
N THR A 172 -3.86 6.74 31.53
CA THR A 172 -4.97 7.27 32.34
C THR A 172 -4.92 6.72 33.77
N ALA A 173 -4.66 5.42 33.94
CA ALA A 173 -4.45 4.80 35.25
C ALA A 173 -3.23 5.42 35.99
N TYR A 174 -2.13 5.67 35.27
CA TYR A 174 -0.95 6.34 35.81
C TYR A 174 -1.24 7.80 36.21
N ARG A 175 -1.99 8.55 35.38
CA ARG A 175 -2.41 9.92 35.69
C ARG A 175 -3.35 9.95 36.89
N LEU A 176 -4.35 9.07 36.95
CA LEU A 176 -5.25 8.91 38.09
C LEU A 176 -4.47 8.52 39.37
N GLY A 177 -3.53 7.59 39.27
CA GLY A 177 -2.63 7.23 40.37
C GLY A 177 -1.78 8.40 40.86
N LYS A 178 -1.24 9.22 39.96
CA LYS A 178 -0.51 10.45 40.34
C LYS A 178 -1.42 11.53 40.97
N VAL A 179 -2.65 11.67 40.49
CA VAL A 179 -3.63 12.62 41.05
C VAL A 179 -4.10 12.16 42.43
N LEU A 180 -4.33 10.86 42.62
CA LEU A 180 -4.72 10.25 43.91
C LEU A 180 -3.54 10.15 44.91
N LEU A 181 -2.29 10.15 44.46
CA LEU A 181 -1.11 10.19 45.33
C LEU A 181 -0.65 11.61 45.72
N ARG A 182 -1.20 12.67 45.10
CA ARG A 182 -0.89 14.07 45.44
C ARG A 182 -1.48 14.56 46.79
N PRO A 183 -2.64 14.09 47.28
CA PRO A 183 -3.14 14.50 48.61
C PRO A 183 -2.48 13.74 49.77
N PHE A 184 -1.93 12.54 49.54
CA PHE A 184 -1.42 11.70 50.64
C PHE A 184 -0.09 12.21 51.25
N LYS A 185 0.71 13.00 50.52
CA LYS A 185 1.91 13.64 51.11
C LYS A 185 1.58 14.87 51.95
N THR A 186 0.45 15.54 51.72
CA THR A 186 0.03 16.72 52.49
C THR A 186 -0.69 16.31 53.79
N ILE A 187 -1.48 15.23 53.76
CA ILE A 187 -2.21 14.74 54.95
C ILE A 187 -1.26 14.13 56.00
N LYS A 188 -0.18 13.45 55.60
CA LYS A 188 0.82 12.88 56.54
C LYS A 188 1.61 13.94 57.32
N ARG A 189 1.65 15.18 56.84
CA ARG A 189 2.33 16.31 57.50
C ARG A 189 1.42 17.04 58.51
N LEU A 190 0.10 16.91 58.36
CA LEU A 190 -0.89 17.42 59.33
C LEU A 190 -1.09 16.47 60.52
N LEU A 191 -0.92 15.17 60.33
CA LEU A 191 -1.05 14.15 61.38
C LEU A 191 0.23 13.90 62.22
N ARG A 192 1.28 14.71 62.04
CA ARG A 192 2.52 14.66 62.87
C ARG A 192 2.66 15.87 63.82
N LYS A 193 1.61 16.67 63.97
CA LYS A 193 1.57 17.86 64.86
C LYS A 193 0.41 17.80 65.88
N GLN A 194 0.03 16.60 66.31
CA GLN A 194 -0.74 16.39 67.53
C GLN A 194 0.00 15.38 68.40
#